data_AF-A0A920FLS4-F1
#
_entry.id   AF-A0A920FLS4-F1
#
_cell.length_a   1.000
_cell.length_b   1.000
_cell.length_c   1.000
_cell.angle_alpha   90.00
_cell.angle_beta   90.00
_cell.angle_gamma   90.00
#
_symmetry.space_group_name_H-M   'P 1'
#
loop_
_entity.id
_entity.type
_entity.pdbx_description
1 polymer ?
#
loop_
_entity_poly.entity_id
_entity_poly.type
_entity_poly.pdbx_seq_one_letter_code
_entity_poly.pdbx_strand_id
1 'polypeptide(L)'
;MEFIKYQIELFSTPVAGHQQPFYYHFLVLLFGCFPFSFFALRIIFFSSERSLGFQGVMRILFWVVLILFTIVSTKIVHYSSLAYFPLSYLASIEIQKLQFGKKLSILFKTIFIAFTFIMTLGLTIPIFTLVAQPKIMYESIHDSYIQEIMNTPLDWIGFEYLIPLLILVGSILFIILSSKRLIQGVLIYLAFSGMFFLFSARLILPKIDFLLQGHLIQFYESISLDKKYISTVGFKSYAHYFYAKTDQLTKADQLKTKKLEILNTQFDVGSFHDLTKSQKNKYSSHVVNWMADGNIDRPCYFVTKSNRPIRQLEQNKNLQIVYNKLGYKIFKRNIE
;
A
#
# COMPACT_ATOMS: atom_id res chain seq x y z
N MET A 1 20.84 4.88 -19.04
CA MET A 1 21.42 5.42 -17.79
C MET A 1 20.37 5.75 -16.72
N GLU A 2 19.19 6.24 -17.08
CA GLU A 2 18.14 6.64 -16.11
C GLU A 2 17.63 5.49 -15.22
N PHE A 3 17.44 4.29 -15.78
CA PHE A 3 17.01 3.11 -15.01
C PHE A 3 17.98 2.80 -13.84
N ILE A 4 19.29 2.77 -14.12
CA ILE A 4 20.30 2.46 -13.10
C ILE A 4 20.33 3.55 -12.03
N LYS A 5 20.28 4.83 -12.43
CA LYS A 5 20.21 5.97 -11.50
C LYS A 5 18.98 5.87 -10.59
N TYR A 6 17.83 5.48 -11.15
CA TYR A 6 16.60 5.28 -10.38
C TYR A 6 16.72 4.10 -9.38
N GLN A 7 17.32 2.98 -9.78
CA GLN A 7 17.57 1.85 -8.87
C GLN A 7 18.50 2.24 -7.71
N ILE A 8 19.55 3.04 -8.00
CA ILE A 8 20.43 3.59 -6.97
C ILE A 8 19.65 4.55 -6.04
N GLU A 9 18.78 5.40 -6.58
CA GLU A 9 17.95 6.32 -5.77
C GLU A 9 17.00 5.55 -4.83
N LEU A 10 16.38 4.47 -5.32
CA LEU A 10 15.53 3.57 -4.53
C LEU A 10 16.31 2.88 -3.40
N PHE A 11 17.53 2.43 -3.69
CA PHE A 11 18.41 1.76 -2.74
C PHE A 11 18.87 2.70 -1.63
N SER A 12 19.37 3.88 -2.02
CA SER A 12 20.11 4.79 -1.13
C SER A 12 19.24 5.86 -0.46
N THR A 13 18.04 6.14 -0.98
CA THR A 13 17.18 7.18 -0.43
C THR A 13 15.73 6.73 -0.31
N PRO A 14 14.99 7.21 0.70
CA PRO A 14 13.57 6.95 0.78
C PRO A 14 12.84 7.78 -0.27
N VAL A 15 12.31 7.09 -1.28
CA VAL A 15 11.47 7.67 -2.33
C VAL A 15 10.01 7.62 -1.88
N ALA A 16 9.26 8.68 -2.21
CA ALA A 16 7.82 8.80 -1.95
C ALA A 16 7.34 8.57 -0.50
N GLY A 17 8.22 8.71 0.50
CA GLY A 17 7.87 8.56 1.91
C GLY A 17 7.78 7.11 2.39
N HIS A 18 8.25 6.14 1.60
CA HIS A 18 8.26 4.72 1.98
C HIS A 18 9.51 4.32 2.80
N GLN A 19 9.91 5.17 3.75
CA GLN A 19 10.92 4.78 4.73
C GLN A 19 10.24 3.94 5.80
N GLN A 20 10.74 2.72 6.02
CA GLN A 20 10.20 1.80 7.03
C GLN A 20 11.36 1.25 7.87
N PRO A 21 11.08 0.75 9.10
CA PRO A 21 12.11 0.18 9.97
C PRO A 21 12.83 -1.01 9.33
N PHE A 22 14.01 -1.35 9.84
CA PHE A 22 14.82 -2.46 9.31
C PHE A 22 14.06 -3.80 9.37
N TYR A 23 13.25 -4.02 10.41
CA TYR A 23 12.47 -5.25 10.60
C TYR A 23 11.19 -5.33 9.74
N TYR A 24 10.90 -4.32 8.91
CA TYR A 24 9.64 -4.24 8.15
C TYR A 24 9.35 -5.50 7.34
N HIS A 25 10.32 -5.98 6.55
CA HIS A 25 10.12 -7.17 5.70
C HIS A 25 10.02 -8.47 6.51
N PHE A 26 10.60 -8.54 7.71
CA PHE A 26 10.36 -9.67 8.62
C PHE A 26 8.89 -9.76 9.02
N LEU A 27 8.27 -8.63 9.37
CA LEU A 27 6.85 -8.58 9.72
C LEU A 27 5.97 -8.88 8.49
N VAL A 28 6.28 -8.28 7.35
CA VAL A 28 5.55 -8.54 6.09
C VAL A 28 5.54 -10.02 5.75
N LEU A 29 6.68 -10.71 5.84
CA LEU A 29 6.75 -12.15 5.56
C LEU A 29 6.12 -12.99 6.67
N LEU A 30 6.27 -12.60 7.94
CA LEU A 30 5.70 -13.34 9.06
C LEU A 30 4.16 -13.34 9.00
N PHE A 31 3.55 -12.17 8.86
CA PHE A 31 2.10 -11.99 8.81
C PHE A 31 1.52 -12.28 7.43
N GLY A 32 2.12 -11.74 6.37
CA GLY A 32 1.62 -11.85 5.00
C GLY A 32 1.78 -13.22 4.38
N CYS A 33 2.73 -14.05 4.86
CA CYS A 33 2.89 -15.44 4.41
C CYS A 33 2.41 -16.45 5.46
N PHE A 34 1.68 -16.02 6.50
CA PHE A 34 1.00 -16.94 7.40
C PHE A 34 0.01 -17.80 6.58
N PRO A 35 -0.04 -19.13 6.78
CA PRO A 35 0.61 -19.91 7.85
C PRO A 35 1.99 -20.45 7.48
N PHE A 36 2.37 -20.42 6.20
CA PHE A 36 3.58 -21.06 5.69
C PHE A 36 4.84 -20.47 6.31
N SER A 37 4.83 -19.18 6.66
CA SER A 37 5.90 -18.54 7.44
C SER A 37 6.24 -19.36 8.70
N PHE A 38 5.24 -19.82 9.47
CA PHE A 38 5.45 -20.58 10.70
C PHE A 38 6.03 -21.97 10.45
N PHE A 39 5.57 -22.67 9.41
CA PHE A 39 6.12 -23.98 9.04
C PHE A 39 7.55 -23.87 8.50
N ALA A 40 7.82 -22.83 7.70
CA ALA A 40 9.13 -22.59 7.11
C ALA A 40 10.18 -22.19 8.15
N LEU A 41 9.82 -21.43 9.20
CA LEU A 41 10.74 -20.97 10.24
C LEU A 41 11.61 -22.10 10.81
N ARG A 42 11.01 -23.27 11.07
CA ARG A 42 11.76 -24.39 11.64
C ARG A 42 12.85 -24.91 10.69
N ILE A 43 12.55 -24.97 9.40
CA ILE A 43 13.49 -25.43 8.38
C ILE A 43 14.57 -24.37 8.10
N ILE A 44 14.20 -23.09 8.11
CA ILE A 44 15.12 -21.97 7.90
C ILE A 44 16.21 -21.95 8.99
N PHE A 45 15.82 -22.07 10.27
CA PHE A 45 16.74 -21.87 11.39
C PHE A 45 17.34 -23.16 11.98
N PHE A 46 16.63 -24.29 11.92
CA PHE A 46 16.99 -25.49 12.70
C PHE A 46 17.23 -26.75 11.85
N SER A 47 17.22 -26.66 10.53
CA SER A 47 17.49 -27.84 9.68
C SER A 47 18.97 -28.22 9.72
N SER A 48 19.26 -29.41 10.24
CA SER A 48 20.61 -30.01 10.31
C SER A 48 21.18 -30.39 8.94
N GLU A 49 20.32 -30.61 7.94
CA GLU A 49 20.75 -30.86 6.57
C GLU A 49 21.39 -29.60 5.98
N ARG A 50 22.73 -29.63 5.88
CA ARG A 50 23.58 -28.58 5.29
C ARG A 50 23.91 -28.81 3.82
N SER A 51 23.33 -29.84 3.19
CA SER A 51 23.62 -30.15 1.79
C SER A 51 23.20 -28.99 0.88
N LEU A 52 24.04 -28.69 -0.12
CA LEU A 52 23.77 -27.70 -1.20
C LEU A 52 22.68 -28.17 -2.19
N GLY A 53 21.75 -29.02 -1.74
CA GLY A 53 20.58 -29.41 -2.51
C GLY A 53 19.58 -28.26 -2.67
N PHE A 54 18.46 -28.52 -3.33
CA PHE A 54 17.43 -27.51 -3.60
C PHE A 54 16.91 -26.79 -2.34
N GLN A 55 16.84 -27.48 -1.20
CA GLN A 55 16.54 -26.86 0.10
C GLN A 55 17.58 -25.84 0.57
N GLY A 56 18.86 -26.07 0.29
CA GLY A 56 19.92 -25.10 0.54
C GLY A 56 19.75 -23.85 -0.32
N VAL A 57 19.47 -24.02 -1.61
CA VAL A 57 19.21 -22.91 -2.55
C VAL A 57 18.01 -22.07 -2.11
N MET A 58 16.91 -22.69 -1.69
CA MET A 58 15.73 -21.96 -1.20
C MET A 58 16.02 -21.17 0.09
N ARG A 59 16.85 -21.71 1.00
CA ARG A 59 17.30 -20.98 2.19
C ARG A 59 18.19 -19.79 1.83
N ILE A 60 19.13 -19.96 0.90
CA ILE A 60 19.98 -18.89 0.39
C ILE A 60 19.11 -17.80 -0.25
N LEU A 61 18.19 -18.18 -1.14
CA LEU A 61 17.27 -17.25 -1.80
C LEU A 61 16.45 -16.45 -0.79
N PHE A 62 15.89 -17.10 0.23
CA PHE A 62 15.16 -16.44 1.31
C PHE A 62 16.03 -15.38 2.02
N TRP A 63 17.23 -15.75 2.45
CA TRP A 63 18.12 -14.84 3.18
C TRP A 63 18.65 -13.71 2.30
N VAL A 64 19.00 -13.98 1.05
CA VAL A 64 19.44 -12.95 0.09
C VAL A 64 18.35 -11.91 -0.10
N VAL A 65 17.11 -12.34 -0.36
CA VAL A 65 15.96 -11.42 -0.54
C VAL A 65 15.71 -10.63 0.75
N LEU A 66 15.68 -11.30 1.90
CA LEU A 66 15.39 -10.66 3.18
C LEU A 66 16.47 -9.64 3.58
N ILE A 67 17.76 -9.98 3.43
CA ILE A 67 18.87 -9.09 3.75
C ILE A 67 18.90 -7.90 2.79
N LEU A 68 18.76 -8.14 1.49
CA LEU A 68 18.74 -7.08 0.48
C LEU A 68 17.67 -6.03 0.81
N PHE A 69 16.42 -6.46 1.04
CA PHE A 69 15.33 -5.53 1.33
C PHE A 69 15.31 -5.00 2.77
N THR A 70 16.08 -5.58 3.69
CA THR A 70 16.35 -4.98 5.00
C THR A 70 17.25 -3.73 4.85
N ILE A 71 18.27 -3.80 3.98
CA ILE A 71 19.26 -2.74 3.76
C ILE A 71 18.71 -1.62 2.87
N VAL A 72 17.87 -1.94 1.88
CA VAL A 72 17.26 -0.95 0.98
C VAL A 72 16.47 0.11 1.76
N SER A 73 16.64 1.38 1.39
CA SER A 73 15.98 2.52 2.05
C SER A 73 14.47 2.57 1.80
N THR A 74 14.05 2.32 0.56
CA THR A 74 12.63 2.31 0.16
C THR A 74 12.03 0.92 0.39
N LYS A 75 11.07 0.80 1.30
CA LYS A 75 10.47 -0.50 1.66
C LYS A 75 8.96 -0.48 1.40
N ILE A 76 8.51 -1.38 0.52
CA ILE A 76 7.10 -1.57 0.17
C ILE A 76 6.79 -3.07 0.23
N VAL A 77 5.58 -3.43 0.66
CA VAL A 77 5.13 -4.82 0.94
C VAL A 77 5.56 -5.83 -0.15
N HIS A 78 5.42 -5.48 -1.42
CA HIS A 78 5.66 -6.40 -2.53
C HIS A 78 7.14 -6.61 -2.90
N TYR A 79 8.07 -5.82 -2.37
CA TYR A 79 9.50 -5.95 -2.70
C TYR A 79 10.08 -7.30 -2.27
N SER A 80 9.68 -7.80 -1.10
CA SER A 80 10.09 -9.13 -0.62
C SER A 80 9.23 -10.27 -1.18
N SER A 81 8.42 -10.06 -2.23
CA SER A 81 7.52 -11.09 -2.77
C SER A 81 8.24 -12.32 -3.33
N LEU A 82 9.48 -12.17 -3.80
CA LEU A 82 10.31 -13.31 -4.21
C LEU A 82 10.55 -14.30 -3.05
N ALA A 83 10.50 -13.84 -1.79
CA ALA A 83 10.63 -14.72 -0.62
C ALA A 83 9.40 -15.62 -0.39
N TYR A 84 8.28 -15.37 -1.07
CA TYR A 84 7.09 -16.22 -0.97
C TYR A 84 7.37 -17.62 -1.50
N PHE A 85 8.16 -17.72 -2.57
CA PHE A 85 8.55 -18.99 -3.18
C PHE A 85 9.37 -19.88 -2.24
N PRO A 86 10.54 -19.44 -1.71
CA PRO A 86 11.31 -20.26 -0.77
C PRO A 86 10.53 -20.53 0.52
N LEU A 87 9.70 -19.60 1.02
CA LEU A 87 8.86 -19.86 2.19
C LEU A 87 7.88 -21.01 1.95
N SER A 88 7.15 -20.99 0.83
CA SER A 88 6.20 -22.06 0.49
C SER A 88 6.89 -23.42 0.34
N TYR A 89 8.06 -23.45 -0.31
CA TYR A 89 8.85 -24.66 -0.47
C TYR A 89 9.32 -25.22 0.88
N LEU A 90 9.93 -24.38 1.74
CA LEU A 90 10.42 -24.81 3.04
C LEU A 90 9.28 -25.23 3.99
N ALA A 91 8.12 -24.58 3.89
CA ALA A 91 6.91 -25.00 4.59
C ALA A 91 6.43 -26.38 4.11
N SER A 92 6.49 -26.65 2.80
CA SER A 92 6.08 -27.94 2.23
C SER A 92 6.93 -29.11 2.77
N ILE A 93 8.23 -28.89 2.99
CA ILE A 93 9.12 -29.88 3.61
C ILE A 93 8.66 -30.19 5.04
N GLU A 94 8.30 -29.16 5.81
CA GLU A 94 7.83 -29.37 7.19
C GLU A 94 6.50 -30.14 7.19
N ILE A 95 5.57 -29.81 6.29
CA ILE A 95 4.30 -30.54 6.12
C ILE A 95 4.55 -32.00 5.70
N GLN A 96 5.50 -32.24 4.79
CA GLN A 96 5.88 -33.58 4.36
C GLN A 96 6.41 -34.40 5.55
N LYS A 97 7.27 -33.81 6.39
CA LYS A 97 7.74 -34.48 7.61
C LYS A 97 6.59 -34.84 8.55
N LEU A 98 5.58 -33.98 8.67
CA LEU A 98 4.37 -34.26 9.45
C LEU A 98 3.58 -35.43 8.87
N GLN A 99 3.49 -35.52 7.53
CA GLN A 99 2.84 -36.64 6.84
C GLN A 99 3.56 -37.98 7.13
N PHE A 100 4.89 -37.97 7.21
CA PHE A 100 5.72 -39.15 7.52
C PHE A 100 5.93 -39.37 9.04
N GLY A 101 5.02 -38.89 9.88
CA GLY A 101 4.95 -39.28 11.30
C GLY A 101 5.56 -38.29 12.29
N LYS A 102 6.17 -37.19 11.84
CA LYS A 102 6.53 -36.09 12.75
C LYS A 102 5.25 -35.51 13.36
N LYS A 103 5.25 -35.26 14.67
CA LYS A 103 4.12 -34.62 15.37
C LYS A 103 4.38 -33.12 15.54
N LEU A 104 3.32 -32.33 15.45
CA LEU A 104 3.33 -30.95 15.88
C LEU A 104 3.46 -30.89 17.41
N SER A 105 4.44 -30.13 17.91
CA SER A 105 4.61 -29.91 19.34
C SER A 105 3.44 -29.10 19.90
N ILE A 106 3.12 -29.30 21.19
CA ILE A 106 2.09 -28.52 21.87
C ILE A 106 2.38 -27.02 21.79
N LEU A 107 3.65 -26.63 21.97
CA LEU A 107 4.10 -25.24 21.85
C LEU A 107 3.78 -24.65 20.47
N PHE A 108 4.06 -25.37 19.38
CA PHE A 108 3.75 -24.89 18.03
C PHE A 108 2.25 -24.68 17.87
N LYS A 109 1.43 -25.65 18.31
CA LYS A 109 -0.04 -25.55 18.22
C LYS A 109 -0.56 -24.32 18.99
N THR A 110 -0.05 -24.10 20.21
CA THR A 110 -0.45 -22.97 21.04
C THR A 110 -0.06 -21.63 20.40
N ILE A 111 1.18 -21.48 19.94
CA ILE A 111 1.63 -20.24 19.29
C ILE A 111 0.85 -20.00 17.99
N PHE A 112 0.62 -21.05 17.19
CA PHE A 112 -0.14 -20.95 15.93
C PHE A 112 -1.57 -20.45 16.15
N ILE A 113 -2.27 -21.02 17.15
CA ILE A 113 -3.63 -20.59 17.50
C ILE A 113 -3.63 -19.20 18.14
N ALA A 114 -2.73 -18.92 19.07
CA ALA A 114 -2.63 -17.61 19.71
C ALA A 114 -2.37 -16.50 18.69
N PHE A 115 -1.45 -16.73 17.75
CA PHE A 115 -1.17 -15.80 16.66
C PHE A 115 -2.38 -15.59 15.76
N THR A 116 -3.05 -16.67 15.35
CA THR A 116 -4.29 -16.58 14.56
C THR A 116 -5.38 -15.80 15.29
N PHE A 117 -5.53 -16.04 16.59
CA PHE A 117 -6.51 -15.36 17.43
C PHE A 117 -6.25 -13.86 17.53
N ILE A 118 -4.99 -13.46 17.80
CA ILE A 118 -4.59 -12.04 17.84
C ILE A 118 -4.86 -11.37 16.48
N MET A 119 -4.50 -12.01 15.38
CA MET A 119 -4.77 -11.50 14.03
C MET A 119 -6.27 -11.35 13.77
N THR A 120 -7.06 -12.34 14.19
CA THR A 120 -8.51 -12.32 14.03
C THR A 120 -9.12 -11.16 14.82
N LEU A 121 -8.70 -10.94 16.07
CA LEU A 121 -9.16 -9.81 16.88
C LEU A 121 -8.74 -8.47 16.27
N GLY A 122 -7.49 -8.36 15.81
CA GLY A 122 -6.96 -7.15 15.19
C GLY A 122 -7.70 -6.73 13.91
N LEU A 123 -8.36 -7.67 13.23
CA LEU A 123 -9.22 -7.38 12.08
C LEU A 123 -10.70 -7.22 12.48
N THR A 124 -11.21 -8.09 13.34
CA THR A 124 -12.62 -8.11 13.77
C THR A 124 -12.99 -6.82 14.50
N ILE A 125 -12.16 -6.38 15.45
CA ILE A 125 -12.51 -5.22 16.30
C ILE A 125 -12.64 -3.94 15.47
N PRO A 126 -11.66 -3.53 14.63
CA PRO A 126 -11.80 -2.32 13.82
C PRO A 126 -12.97 -2.39 12.83
N ILE A 127 -13.21 -3.55 12.21
CA ILE A 127 -14.34 -3.70 11.29
C ILE A 127 -15.66 -3.63 12.05
N PHE A 128 -15.76 -4.26 13.22
CA PHE A 128 -16.95 -4.19 14.07
C PHE A 128 -17.24 -2.76 14.49
N THR A 129 -16.23 -2.00 14.92
CA THR A 129 -16.42 -0.60 15.29
C THR A 129 -16.84 0.26 14.09
N LEU A 130 -16.30 0.01 12.90
CA LEU A 130 -16.72 0.72 11.68
C LEU A 130 -18.16 0.39 11.26
N VAL A 131 -18.56 -0.88 11.36
CA VAL A 131 -19.86 -1.38 10.90
C VAL A 131 -20.98 -1.12 11.91
N ALA A 132 -20.75 -1.51 13.16
CA ALA A 132 -21.81 -1.61 14.17
C ALA A 132 -21.82 -0.46 15.16
N GLN A 133 -20.66 0.18 15.42
CA GLN A 133 -20.51 1.21 16.45
C GLN A 133 -19.64 2.40 15.98
N PRO A 134 -19.95 3.03 14.84
CA PRO A 134 -19.09 4.08 14.28
C PRO A 134 -18.93 5.28 15.22
N LYS A 135 -19.92 5.54 16.09
CA LYS A 135 -19.88 6.60 17.12
C LYS A 135 -18.69 6.47 18.07
N ILE A 136 -18.34 5.25 18.49
CA ILE A 136 -17.24 5.02 19.44
C ILE A 136 -15.91 5.53 18.85
N MET A 137 -15.64 5.22 17.58
CA MET A 137 -14.43 5.70 16.92
C MET A 137 -14.50 7.20 16.63
N TYR A 138 -15.66 7.72 16.23
CA TYR A 138 -15.86 9.15 15.97
C TYR A 138 -15.56 10.01 17.21
N GLU A 139 -16.06 9.61 18.38
CA GLU A 139 -15.85 10.34 19.64
C GLU A 139 -14.41 10.22 20.15
N SER A 140 -13.76 9.09 19.88
CA SER A 140 -12.37 8.83 20.31
C SER A 140 -11.32 9.55 19.46
N ILE A 141 -11.67 9.96 18.24
CA ILE A 141 -10.73 10.55 17.28
C ILE A 141 -11.02 12.05 17.12
N HIS A 142 -10.11 12.89 17.62
CA HIS A 142 -10.23 14.35 17.53
C HIS A 142 -9.84 14.95 16.17
N ASP A 143 -9.30 14.14 15.26
CA ASP A 143 -8.93 14.59 13.92
C ASP A 143 -10.20 14.75 13.07
N SER A 144 -10.52 15.99 12.70
CA SER A 144 -11.73 16.35 11.94
C SER A 144 -11.79 15.70 10.56
N TYR A 145 -10.64 15.40 9.94
CA TYR A 145 -10.59 14.68 8.67
C TYR A 145 -10.98 13.22 8.85
N ILE A 146 -10.47 12.56 9.89
CA ILE A 146 -10.84 11.17 10.17
C ILE A 146 -12.32 11.09 10.54
N GLN A 147 -12.84 12.05 11.31
CA GLN A 147 -14.26 12.17 11.60
C GLN A 147 -15.12 12.29 10.33
N GLU A 148 -14.69 13.07 9.33
CA GLU A 148 -15.39 13.19 8.05
C GLU A 148 -15.40 11.86 7.28
N ILE A 149 -14.26 11.16 7.23
CA ILE A 149 -14.17 9.81 6.62
C ILE A 149 -15.15 8.85 7.30
N MET A 150 -15.15 8.83 8.63
CA MET A 150 -15.95 7.90 9.42
C MET A 150 -17.46 8.15 9.29
N ASN A 151 -17.85 9.39 8.98
CA ASN A 151 -19.24 9.77 8.72
C ASN A 151 -19.68 9.51 7.27
N THR A 152 -18.79 9.00 6.40
CA THR A 152 -19.16 8.65 5.03
C THR A 152 -20.16 7.49 5.08
N PRO A 153 -21.39 7.65 4.53
CA PRO A 153 -22.34 6.56 4.51
C PRO A 153 -21.78 5.43 3.63
N LEU A 154 -21.60 4.26 4.24
CA LEU A 154 -21.18 3.06 3.57
C LEU A 154 -22.27 2.00 3.70
N ASP A 155 -22.55 1.31 2.60
CA ASP A 155 -23.51 0.21 2.56
C ASP A 155 -22.89 -1.06 3.14
N TRP A 156 -22.62 -1.07 4.45
CA TRP A 156 -22.27 -2.27 5.20
C TRP A 156 -23.47 -3.23 5.26
N ILE A 157 -23.22 -4.52 5.04
CA ILE A 157 -24.26 -5.55 5.14
C ILE A 157 -24.54 -5.85 6.62
N GLY A 158 -23.54 -5.70 7.48
CA GLY A 158 -23.68 -5.78 8.93
C GLY A 158 -22.98 -6.99 9.56
N PHE A 159 -22.46 -7.93 8.76
CA PHE A 159 -21.76 -9.12 9.28
C PHE A 159 -20.28 -9.18 8.89
N GLU A 160 -19.75 -8.17 8.20
CA GLU A 160 -18.39 -8.20 7.65
C GLU A 160 -17.32 -8.40 8.72
N TYR A 161 -17.56 -7.94 9.95
CA TYR A 161 -16.66 -8.17 11.08
C TYR A 161 -16.54 -9.65 11.46
N LEU A 162 -17.45 -10.53 11.01
CA LEU A 162 -17.37 -11.97 11.23
C LEU A 162 -16.43 -12.67 10.23
N ILE A 163 -16.12 -12.05 9.09
CA ILE A 163 -15.30 -12.66 8.03
C ILE A 163 -13.92 -13.10 8.54
N PRO A 164 -13.19 -12.31 9.36
CA PRO A 164 -11.91 -12.74 9.92
C PRO A 164 -11.97 -14.03 10.76
N LEU A 165 -13.13 -14.37 11.37
CA LEU A 165 -13.27 -15.61 12.15
C LEU A 165 -13.07 -16.86 11.29
N LEU A 166 -13.23 -16.78 9.97
CA LEU A 166 -12.99 -17.90 9.07
C LEU A 166 -11.55 -18.43 9.19
N ILE A 167 -10.54 -17.55 9.28
CA ILE A 167 -9.15 -18.00 9.48
C ILE A 167 -9.01 -18.71 10.84
N LEU A 168 -9.62 -18.18 11.90
CA LEU A 168 -9.55 -18.79 13.23
C LEU A 168 -10.18 -20.19 13.24
N VAL A 169 -11.37 -20.34 12.67
CA VAL A 169 -12.05 -21.64 12.55
C VAL A 169 -11.21 -22.60 11.72
N GLY A 170 -10.69 -22.15 10.57
CA GLY A 170 -9.79 -22.94 9.73
C GLY A 170 -8.53 -23.41 10.48
N SER A 171 -7.90 -22.54 11.25
CA SER A 171 -6.75 -22.86 12.10
C SER A 171 -7.08 -23.88 13.19
N ILE A 172 -8.21 -23.72 13.89
CA ILE A 172 -8.64 -24.66 14.93
C ILE A 172 -8.90 -26.06 14.34
N LEU A 173 -9.67 -26.13 13.25
CA LEU A 173 -9.97 -27.39 12.56
C LEU A 173 -8.70 -28.06 12.02
N PHE A 174 -7.76 -27.27 11.48
CA PHE A 174 -6.45 -27.77 11.08
C PHE A 174 -5.73 -28.46 12.24
N ILE A 175 -5.63 -27.81 13.41
CA ILE A 175 -4.90 -28.36 14.56
C ILE A 175 -5.55 -29.62 15.13
N ILE A 176 -6.89 -29.69 15.12
CA ILE A 176 -7.64 -30.89 15.53
C ILE A 176 -7.30 -32.06 14.60
N LEU A 177 -7.30 -31.82 13.29
CA LEU A 177 -7.11 -32.86 12.27
C LEU A 177 -5.64 -33.18 11.99
N SER A 178 -4.70 -32.27 12.25
CA SER A 178 -3.29 -32.40 11.90
C SER A 178 -2.60 -33.62 12.52
N SER A 179 -3.20 -34.19 13.58
CA SER A 179 -2.67 -35.36 14.29
C SER A 179 -3.09 -36.71 13.68
N LYS A 180 -4.21 -36.75 12.95
CA LYS A 180 -4.81 -38.00 12.43
C LYS A 180 -5.02 -37.99 10.92
N ARG A 181 -5.34 -36.82 10.34
CA ARG A 181 -5.73 -36.63 8.94
C ARG A 181 -5.14 -35.32 8.40
N LEU A 182 -3.80 -35.25 8.36
CA LEU A 182 -3.07 -34.02 8.03
C LEU A 182 -3.54 -33.39 6.70
N ILE A 183 -3.64 -34.18 5.63
CA ILE A 183 -4.04 -33.68 4.31
C ILE A 183 -5.43 -33.04 4.37
N GLN A 184 -6.40 -33.68 5.03
CA GLN A 184 -7.75 -33.12 5.22
C GLN A 184 -7.70 -31.82 6.03
N GLY A 185 -6.88 -31.77 7.08
CA GLY A 185 -6.66 -30.56 7.86
C GLY A 185 -6.10 -29.41 7.00
N VAL A 186 -5.10 -29.68 6.16
CA VAL A 186 -4.51 -28.69 5.24
C VAL A 186 -5.56 -28.21 4.23
N LEU A 187 -6.33 -29.11 3.62
CA LEU A 187 -7.38 -28.74 2.66
C LEU A 187 -8.47 -27.88 3.30
N ILE A 188 -8.90 -28.21 4.52
CA ILE A 188 -9.88 -27.39 5.26
C ILE A 188 -9.30 -26.01 5.55
N TYR A 189 -8.05 -25.92 6.02
CA TYR A 189 -7.40 -24.64 6.23
C TYR A 189 -7.38 -23.79 4.96
N LEU A 190 -6.98 -24.39 3.83
CA LEU A 190 -6.96 -23.70 2.54
C LEU A 190 -8.35 -23.23 2.11
N ALA A 191 -9.39 -24.03 2.32
CA ALA A 191 -10.77 -23.65 2.02
C ALA A 191 -11.22 -22.43 2.84
N PHE A 192 -11.01 -22.47 4.17
CA PHE A 192 -11.38 -21.35 5.06
C PHE A 192 -10.56 -20.07 4.77
N SER A 193 -9.27 -20.22 4.48
CA SER A 193 -8.40 -19.10 4.10
C SER A 193 -8.84 -18.49 2.75
N GLY A 194 -9.16 -19.35 1.76
CA GLY A 194 -9.71 -18.91 0.47
C GLY A 194 -11.03 -18.16 0.63
N MET A 195 -11.94 -18.67 1.47
CA MET A 195 -13.20 -17.98 1.81
C MET A 195 -12.94 -16.63 2.48
N PHE A 196 -12.03 -16.56 3.45
CA PHE A 196 -11.64 -15.29 4.08
C PHE A 196 -11.17 -14.27 3.04
N PHE A 197 -10.24 -14.64 2.15
CA PHE A 197 -9.72 -13.73 1.14
C PHE A 197 -10.81 -13.32 0.15
N LEU A 198 -11.63 -14.25 -0.32
CA LEU A 198 -12.71 -13.99 -1.26
C LEU A 198 -13.73 -12.99 -0.66
N PHE A 199 -14.23 -13.26 0.54
CA PHE A 199 -15.21 -12.39 1.18
C PHE A 199 -14.61 -11.04 1.57
N SER A 200 -13.35 -11.01 2.05
CA SER A 200 -12.66 -9.75 2.33
C SER A 200 -12.50 -8.89 1.08
N ALA A 201 -12.06 -9.50 -0.03
CA ALA A 201 -11.89 -8.80 -1.31
C ALA A 201 -13.22 -8.29 -1.88
N ARG A 202 -14.33 -9.01 -1.67
CA ARG A 202 -15.64 -8.63 -2.22
C ARG A 202 -16.45 -7.68 -1.35
N LEU A 203 -16.37 -7.82 -0.03
CA LEU A 203 -17.28 -7.16 0.92
C LEU A 203 -16.61 -6.06 1.75
N ILE A 204 -15.32 -6.20 2.08
CA ILE A 204 -14.60 -5.25 2.94
C ILE A 204 -13.75 -4.30 2.11
N LEU A 205 -12.85 -4.86 1.28
CA LEU A 205 -11.81 -4.10 0.60
C LEU A 205 -12.33 -2.94 -0.26
N PRO A 206 -13.42 -3.08 -1.06
CA PRO A 206 -13.92 -1.99 -1.88
C PRO A 206 -14.42 -0.80 -1.05
N LYS A 207 -15.00 -1.06 0.14
CA LYS A 207 -15.52 -0.02 1.03
C LYS A 207 -14.37 0.74 1.70
N ILE A 208 -13.36 0.02 2.17
CA ILE A 208 -12.16 0.63 2.75
C ILE A 208 -11.38 1.43 1.69
N ASP A 209 -11.24 0.90 0.47
CA ASP A 209 -10.61 1.62 -0.64
C ASP A 209 -11.38 2.91 -0.97
N PHE A 210 -12.71 2.81 -1.02
CA PHE A 210 -13.57 3.96 -1.28
C PHE A 210 -13.42 5.06 -0.22
N LEU A 211 -13.39 4.70 1.07
CA LEU A 211 -13.15 5.64 2.18
C LEU A 211 -11.82 6.39 2.03
N LEU A 212 -10.77 5.70 1.59
CA LEU A 212 -9.41 6.25 1.56
C LEU A 212 -9.14 7.12 0.32
N GLN A 213 -9.65 6.71 -0.84
CA GLN A 213 -9.33 7.38 -2.11
C GLN A 213 -10.46 7.40 -3.14
N GLY A 214 -11.59 6.73 -2.90
CA GLY A 214 -12.66 6.57 -3.87
C GLY A 214 -13.21 7.90 -4.39
N HIS A 215 -13.48 8.85 -3.50
CA HIS A 215 -14.01 10.15 -3.92
C HIS A 215 -13.01 11.00 -4.72
N LEU A 216 -11.72 10.90 -4.41
CA LEU A 216 -10.69 11.56 -5.20
C LEU A 216 -10.60 10.95 -6.60
N ILE A 217 -10.72 9.62 -6.69
CA ILE A 217 -10.76 8.90 -7.96
C ILE A 217 -11.99 9.33 -8.77
N GLN A 218 -13.18 9.39 -8.17
CA GLN A 218 -14.39 9.88 -8.84
C GLN A 218 -14.23 11.30 -9.37
N PHE A 219 -13.59 12.19 -8.61
CA PHE A 219 -13.28 13.53 -9.10
C PHE A 219 -12.38 13.47 -10.34
N TYR A 220 -11.29 12.69 -10.29
CA TYR A 220 -10.41 12.52 -11.46
C TYR A 220 -11.16 12.00 -12.68
N GLU A 221 -12.01 10.99 -12.50
CA GLU A 221 -12.83 10.43 -13.57
C GLU A 221 -13.82 11.47 -14.15
N SER A 222 -14.40 12.32 -13.30
CA SER A 222 -15.36 13.35 -13.71
C SER A 222 -14.73 14.40 -14.64
N ILE A 223 -13.44 14.69 -14.47
CA ILE A 223 -12.71 15.62 -15.32
C ILE A 223 -11.97 14.92 -16.46
N SER A 224 -12.12 13.60 -16.63
CA SER A 224 -11.25 12.81 -17.51
C SER A 224 -11.28 13.24 -18.98
N LEU A 225 -12.40 13.79 -19.46
CA LEU A 225 -12.56 14.30 -20.84
C LEU A 225 -12.03 15.73 -21.03
N ASP A 226 -11.79 16.48 -19.95
CA ASP A 226 -11.32 17.86 -20.04
C ASP A 226 -9.89 17.93 -20.56
N LYS A 227 -9.61 18.86 -21.48
CA LYS A 227 -8.23 19.23 -21.82
C LYS A 227 -7.68 20.14 -20.70
N LYS A 228 -6.75 19.63 -19.88
CA LYS A 228 -6.41 20.23 -18.58
C LYS A 228 -4.94 20.04 -18.19
N TYR A 229 -4.49 20.85 -17.24
CA TYR A 229 -3.31 20.57 -16.44
C TYR A 229 -3.74 20.21 -15.02
N ILE A 230 -3.09 19.22 -14.43
CA ILE A 230 -3.38 18.78 -13.06
C ILE A 230 -2.09 18.51 -12.31
N SER A 231 -2.04 18.94 -11.05
CA SER A 231 -0.90 18.69 -10.17
C SER A 231 -1.36 18.45 -8.73
N THR A 232 -0.67 17.55 -8.04
CA THR A 232 -0.79 17.37 -6.59
C THR A 232 0.15 18.32 -5.88
N VAL A 233 -0.32 19.03 -4.86
CA VAL A 233 0.47 20.02 -4.12
C VAL A 233 0.51 19.62 -2.63
N GLY A 234 1.70 19.60 -2.04
CA GLY A 234 1.91 19.22 -0.64
C GLY A 234 1.92 17.71 -0.35
N PHE A 235 1.67 16.87 -1.36
CA PHE A 235 1.82 15.40 -1.28
C PHE A 235 2.14 14.80 -2.66
N LYS A 236 2.52 13.52 -2.67
CA LYS A 236 2.79 12.76 -3.90
C LYS A 236 1.66 11.77 -4.15
N SER A 237 1.13 11.76 -5.37
CA SER A 237 0.24 10.72 -5.88
C SER A 237 0.37 10.66 -7.39
N TYR A 238 0.21 9.47 -7.96
CA TYR A 238 0.22 9.25 -9.41
C TYR A 238 -1.19 8.95 -9.96
N ALA A 239 -2.20 8.89 -9.08
CA ALA A 239 -3.56 8.52 -9.46
C ALA A 239 -4.17 9.45 -10.53
N HIS A 240 -3.87 10.75 -10.46
CA HIS A 240 -4.35 11.73 -11.42
C HIS A 240 -3.90 11.45 -12.85
N TYR A 241 -2.71 10.86 -13.07
CA TYR A 241 -2.26 10.52 -14.42
C TYR A 241 -3.17 9.47 -15.08
N PHE A 242 -3.58 8.46 -14.31
CA PHE A 242 -4.39 7.36 -14.81
C PHE A 242 -5.88 7.71 -14.86
N TYR A 243 -6.47 8.09 -13.72
CA TYR A 243 -7.92 8.30 -13.60
C TYR A 243 -8.40 9.60 -14.27
N ALA A 244 -7.59 10.67 -14.24
CA ALA A 244 -7.93 11.91 -14.92
C ALA A 244 -7.54 11.91 -16.40
N LYS A 245 -6.95 10.80 -16.89
CA LYS A 245 -6.46 10.64 -18.27
C LYS A 245 -5.65 11.85 -18.72
N THR A 246 -4.60 12.18 -17.95
CA THR A 246 -3.79 13.37 -18.25
C THR A 246 -3.11 13.23 -19.60
N ASP A 247 -3.33 14.19 -20.48
CA ASP A 247 -2.73 14.21 -21.81
C ASP A 247 -1.21 14.25 -21.75
N GLN A 248 -0.57 13.59 -22.71
CA GLN A 248 0.85 13.81 -22.95
C GLN A 248 1.07 15.22 -23.49
N LEU A 249 2.04 15.93 -22.90
CA LEU A 249 2.36 17.29 -23.32
C LEU A 249 3.06 17.31 -24.68
N THR A 250 2.45 18.01 -25.62
CA THR A 250 2.95 18.29 -26.97
C THR A 250 3.79 19.57 -26.99
N LYS A 251 4.47 19.86 -28.11
CA LYS A 251 5.25 21.11 -28.26
C LYS A 251 4.38 22.37 -28.27
N ALA A 252 3.09 22.24 -28.59
CA ALA A 252 2.14 23.36 -28.58
C ALA A 252 1.72 23.76 -27.17
N ASP A 253 1.89 22.87 -26.18
CA ASP A 253 1.42 23.09 -24.82
C ASP A 253 2.36 24.01 -24.03
N GLN A 254 1.82 25.13 -23.54
CA GLN A 254 2.62 26.13 -22.82
C GLN A 254 3.28 25.55 -21.57
N LEU A 255 2.63 24.59 -20.89
CA LEU A 255 3.22 23.92 -19.72
C LEU A 255 4.52 23.19 -20.08
N LYS A 256 4.63 22.61 -21.29
CA LYS A 256 5.86 21.91 -21.69
C LYS A 256 7.00 22.90 -21.88
N THR A 257 6.73 23.97 -22.62
CA THR A 257 7.69 25.06 -22.86
C THR A 257 8.14 25.67 -21.54
N LYS A 258 7.20 25.95 -20.63
CA LYS A 258 7.55 26.52 -19.33
C LYS A 258 8.35 25.56 -18.46
N LYS A 259 8.02 24.27 -18.48
CA LYS A 259 8.79 23.25 -17.76
C LYS A 259 10.25 23.21 -18.21
N LEU A 260 10.52 23.34 -19.51
CA LEU A 260 11.88 23.41 -20.05
C LEU A 260 12.56 24.74 -19.72
N GLU A 261 11.84 25.86 -19.82
CA GLU A 261 12.35 27.18 -19.44
C GLU A 261 12.79 27.22 -17.98
N ILE A 262 11.98 26.67 -17.05
CA ILE A 262 12.33 26.61 -15.63
C ILE A 262 13.59 25.75 -15.41
N LEU A 263 13.72 24.61 -16.08
CA LEU A 263 14.90 23.76 -15.97
C LEU A 263 16.18 24.50 -16.39
N ASN A 264 16.14 25.17 -17.54
CA ASN A 264 17.29 25.89 -18.07
C ASN A 264 17.60 27.15 -17.24
N THR A 265 16.61 27.99 -16.96
CA THR A 265 16.83 29.32 -16.36
C THR A 265 17.06 29.29 -14.85
N GLN A 266 16.39 28.39 -14.12
CA GLN A 266 16.44 28.36 -12.65
C GLN A 266 17.43 27.31 -12.11
N PHE A 267 17.76 26.29 -12.91
CA PHE A 267 18.56 25.16 -12.45
C PHE A 267 19.75 24.83 -13.35
N ASP A 268 19.86 25.44 -14.53
CA ASP A 268 20.92 25.19 -15.52
C ASP A 268 21.08 23.71 -15.88
N VAL A 269 19.95 23.00 -16.05
CA VAL A 269 19.93 21.59 -16.45
C VAL A 269 18.99 21.35 -17.62
N GLY A 270 19.31 20.35 -18.45
CA GLY A 270 18.47 19.96 -19.59
C GLY A 270 17.31 19.02 -19.27
N SER A 271 17.35 18.35 -18.10
CA SER A 271 16.33 17.35 -17.72
C SER A 271 15.96 17.43 -16.24
N PHE A 272 14.70 17.12 -15.92
CA PHE A 272 14.22 16.94 -14.55
C PHE A 272 15.00 15.86 -13.78
N HIS A 273 15.55 14.86 -14.49
CA HIS A 273 16.33 13.79 -13.89
C HIS A 273 17.71 14.23 -13.40
N ASP A 274 18.20 15.38 -13.86
CA ASP A 274 19.49 15.93 -13.45
C ASP A 274 19.39 16.74 -12.16
N LEU A 275 18.17 17.11 -11.76
CA LEU A 275 17.91 17.79 -10.50
C LEU A 275 18.18 16.88 -9.30
N THR A 276 18.83 17.45 -8.28
CA THR A 276 18.88 16.87 -6.93
C THR A 276 17.49 16.81 -6.30
N LYS A 277 17.30 16.00 -5.25
CA LYS A 277 16.02 15.87 -4.54
C LYS A 277 15.47 17.21 -4.03
N SER A 278 16.34 18.09 -3.52
CA SER A 278 15.96 19.43 -3.06
C SER A 278 15.51 20.31 -4.23
N GLN A 279 16.25 20.28 -5.35
CA GLN A 279 15.89 21.00 -6.56
C GLN A 279 14.58 20.51 -7.18
N LYS A 280 14.30 19.20 -7.19
CA LYS A 280 13.02 18.64 -7.69
C LYS A 280 11.82 19.23 -6.96
N ASN A 281 11.91 19.46 -5.64
CA ASN A 281 10.85 20.11 -4.88
C ASN A 281 10.70 21.58 -5.29
N LYS A 282 11.80 22.34 -5.38
CA LYS A 282 11.77 23.75 -5.84
C LYS A 282 11.20 23.86 -7.25
N TYR A 283 11.63 23.00 -8.16
CA TYR A 283 11.13 22.91 -9.53
C TYR A 283 9.60 22.71 -9.54
N SER A 284 9.10 21.77 -8.74
CA SER A 284 7.66 21.51 -8.62
C SER A 284 6.92 22.76 -8.14
N SER A 285 7.48 23.50 -7.17
CA SER A 285 6.91 24.77 -6.71
C SER A 285 6.88 25.85 -7.81
N HIS A 286 7.95 26.01 -8.60
CA HIS A 286 7.95 26.96 -9.73
C HIS A 286 6.88 26.61 -10.77
N VAL A 287 6.72 25.32 -11.10
CA VAL A 287 5.68 24.86 -12.03
C VAL A 287 4.28 25.15 -11.48
N VAL A 288 4.03 24.84 -10.20
CA VAL A 288 2.73 25.10 -9.55
C VAL A 288 2.43 26.60 -9.51
N ASN A 289 3.40 27.44 -9.17
CA ASN A 289 3.23 28.90 -9.14
C ASN A 289 2.89 29.44 -10.54
N TRP A 290 3.58 28.96 -11.58
CA TRP A 290 3.25 29.35 -12.95
C TRP A 290 1.85 28.86 -13.38
N MET A 291 1.46 27.64 -13.00
CA MET A 291 0.09 27.17 -13.27
C MET A 291 -0.96 28.05 -12.57
N ALA A 292 -0.64 28.58 -11.38
CA ALA A 292 -1.56 29.39 -10.58
C ALA A 292 -1.68 30.84 -11.04
N ASP A 293 -0.59 31.46 -11.51
CA ASP A 293 -0.55 32.90 -11.84
C ASP A 293 -0.01 33.23 -13.24
N GLY A 294 0.64 32.29 -13.91
CA GLY A 294 1.23 32.48 -15.24
C GLY A 294 0.20 32.51 -16.37
N ASN A 295 0.67 32.81 -17.58
CA ASN A 295 -0.15 32.69 -18.80
C ASN A 295 -0.37 31.20 -19.10
N ILE A 296 -1.63 30.73 -19.09
CA ILE A 296 -1.99 29.32 -19.27
C ILE A 296 -2.87 29.16 -20.51
N ASP A 297 -2.71 28.03 -21.20
CA ASP A 297 -3.47 27.62 -22.39
C ASP A 297 -4.51 26.51 -22.09
N ARG A 298 -4.57 26.03 -20.85
CA ARG A 298 -5.50 25.01 -20.38
C ARG A 298 -5.92 25.29 -18.93
N PRO A 299 -7.14 24.92 -18.51
CA PRO A 299 -7.53 25.01 -17.10
C PRO A 299 -6.59 24.17 -16.22
N CYS A 300 -6.27 24.70 -15.04
CA CYS A 300 -5.35 24.07 -14.09
C CYS A 300 -6.12 23.58 -12.86
N TYR A 301 -5.88 22.33 -12.47
CA TYR A 301 -6.37 21.72 -11.24
C TYR A 301 -5.23 21.50 -10.24
N PHE A 302 -5.45 21.91 -8.99
CA PHE A 302 -4.50 21.73 -7.90
C PHE A 302 -5.15 20.89 -6.81
N VAL A 303 -4.63 19.69 -6.60
CA VAL A 303 -5.14 18.76 -5.59
C VAL A 303 -4.30 18.88 -4.34
N THR A 304 -4.93 19.16 -3.20
CA THR A 304 -4.27 19.24 -1.89
C THR A 304 -4.98 18.34 -0.88
N LYS A 305 -4.29 18.03 0.22
CA LYS A 305 -4.91 17.40 1.38
C LYS A 305 -5.46 18.47 2.31
N SER A 306 -6.69 18.32 2.79
CA SER A 306 -7.33 19.30 3.68
C SER A 306 -6.60 19.45 5.01
N ASN A 307 -5.93 18.39 5.50
CA ASN A 307 -5.12 18.43 6.72
C ASN A 307 -3.75 19.13 6.55
N ARG A 308 -3.40 19.57 5.34
CA ARG A 308 -2.19 20.33 5.04
C ARG A 308 -2.55 21.52 4.13
N PRO A 309 -3.24 22.53 4.68
CA PRO A 309 -3.67 23.69 3.90
C PRO A 309 -2.46 24.43 3.34
N ILE A 310 -2.56 24.85 2.07
CA ILE A 310 -1.50 25.55 1.36
C ILE A 310 -1.95 27.00 1.19
N ARG A 311 -1.48 27.87 2.11
CA ARG A 311 -1.89 29.28 2.18
C ARG A 311 -1.83 30.01 0.84
N GLN A 312 -0.79 29.73 0.04
CA GLN A 312 -0.60 30.32 -1.30
C GLN A 312 -1.78 30.02 -2.23
N LEU A 313 -2.32 28.80 -2.23
CA LEU A 313 -3.47 28.44 -3.06
C LEU A 313 -4.77 28.98 -2.47
N GLU A 314 -4.90 29.02 -1.14
CA GLU A 314 -6.11 29.50 -0.47
C GLU A 314 -6.32 31.02 -0.61
N GLN A 315 -5.24 31.78 -0.69
CA GLN A 315 -5.27 33.23 -0.81
C GLN A 315 -5.29 33.72 -2.27
N ASN A 316 -5.09 32.81 -3.24
CA ASN A 316 -5.04 33.18 -4.64
C ASN A 316 -6.45 33.43 -5.20
N LYS A 317 -6.70 34.67 -5.62
CA LYS A 317 -8.00 35.13 -6.15
C LYS A 317 -8.38 34.49 -7.49
N ASN A 318 -7.39 33.99 -8.24
CA ASN A 318 -7.59 33.34 -9.54
C ASN A 318 -8.07 31.89 -9.40
N LEU A 319 -8.08 31.34 -8.18
CA LEU A 319 -8.41 29.95 -7.91
C LEU A 319 -9.81 29.83 -7.29
N GLN A 320 -10.61 28.92 -7.82
CA GLN A 320 -11.91 28.56 -7.29
C GLN A 320 -11.86 27.16 -6.67
N ILE A 321 -12.45 26.98 -5.49
CA ILE A 321 -12.58 25.66 -4.89
C ILE A 321 -13.71 24.92 -5.61
N VAL A 322 -13.36 23.86 -6.33
CA VAL A 322 -14.32 23.02 -7.07
C VAL A 322 -14.64 21.73 -6.34
N TYR A 323 -13.83 21.36 -5.36
CA TYR A 323 -14.03 20.17 -4.55
C TYR A 323 -13.45 20.38 -3.15
N ASN A 324 -14.20 20.05 -2.11
CA ASN A 324 -13.75 20.08 -0.72
C ASN A 324 -14.53 19.05 0.09
N LYS A 325 -14.07 17.79 0.06
CA LYS A 325 -14.70 16.67 0.78
C LYS A 325 -13.65 15.63 1.12
N LEU A 326 -13.84 14.96 2.25
CA LEU A 326 -13.12 13.75 2.66
C LEU A 326 -11.61 13.90 2.58
N GLY A 327 -11.15 15.01 3.15
CA GLY A 327 -9.73 15.37 3.26
C GLY A 327 -9.00 15.73 1.99
N TYR A 328 -9.71 15.93 0.88
CA TYR A 328 -9.13 16.54 -0.31
C TYR A 328 -9.82 17.86 -0.61
N LYS A 329 -8.99 18.85 -0.96
CA LYS A 329 -9.41 20.16 -1.43
C LYS A 329 -8.81 20.38 -2.80
N ILE A 330 -9.64 20.74 -3.77
CA ILE A 330 -9.21 20.89 -5.16
C ILE A 330 -9.58 22.28 -5.64
N PHE A 331 -8.56 22.96 -6.13
CA PHE A 331 -8.67 24.29 -6.70
C PHE A 331 -8.63 24.18 -8.22
N LYS A 332 -9.45 24.98 -8.90
CA LYS A 332 -9.47 25.11 -10.35
C LYS A 332 -9.15 26.54 -10.72
N ARG A 333 -8.30 26.70 -11.73
CA ARG A 333 -8.12 27.95 -12.48
C ARG A 333 -8.69 27.75 -13.88
N ASN A 334 -9.57 28.64 -14.29
CA ASN A 334 -10.04 28.68 -15.68
C ASN A 334 -9.07 29.52 -16.54
N ILE A 335 -9.13 29.32 -17.84
CA ILE A 335 -8.48 30.22 -18.80
C ILE A 335 -9.29 31.52 -18.78
N GLU A 336 -8.61 32.66 -18.69
CA GLU A 336 -9.24 33.99 -18.80
C GLU A 336 -9.70 34.30 -20.22
#